data_AF-C1BM66-F1
#
_entry.id   AF-C1BM66-F1
#
_cell.length_a   1.000
_cell.length_b   1.000
_cell.length_c   1.000
_cell.angle_alpha   90.00
_cell.angle_beta   90.00
_cell.angle_gamma   90.00
#
_symmetry.space_group_name_H-M   'P 1'
#
loop_
_entity.id
_entity.type
_entity.pdbx_description
1 polymer ?
#
loop_
_entity_poly.entity_id
_entity_poly.type
_entity_poly.pdbx_seq_one_letter_code
_entity_poly.pdbx_strand_id
1 'polypeptide(L)'
;MSSNLSVTTVQLGSVHRAERAPVHLLPCEVEHNGPAEVSQYFNSAIKDRKHEKTVSFRGRGLKGQEVSCPQGYTGVVLRETNKPGSDQEDRTVKVTSVFHNFTYWNLETPPNSDDGVVTSMVWPELAEAIHGSVDD
;
A
#
# COMPACT_ATOMS: atom_id res chain seq x y z
N MET A 1 13.33 12.08 -34.87
CA MET A 1 13.79 12.34 -33.49
C MET A 1 13.33 11.17 -32.66
N SER A 2 14.23 10.29 -32.24
CA SER A 2 13.88 9.17 -31.36
C SER A 2 13.60 9.73 -29.97
N SER A 3 12.34 9.62 -29.52
CA SER A 3 12.02 9.82 -28.10
C SER A 3 12.66 8.67 -27.33
N ASN A 4 13.73 8.95 -26.60
CA ASN A 4 14.26 8.00 -25.62
C ASN A 4 13.24 7.92 -24.49
N LEU A 5 12.35 6.92 -24.52
CA LEU A 5 11.50 6.61 -23.38
C LEU A 5 12.37 5.94 -22.32
N SER A 6 12.46 6.57 -21.14
CA SER A 6 13.04 5.93 -19.95
C SER A 6 12.19 4.72 -19.56
N VAL A 7 12.85 3.58 -19.29
CA VAL A 7 12.20 2.35 -18.86
C VAL A 7 12.31 2.22 -17.34
N THR A 8 11.20 1.90 -16.67
CA THR A 8 11.23 1.52 -15.25
C THR A 8 11.24 0.00 -15.13
N THR A 9 12.36 -0.55 -14.64
CA THR A 9 12.53 -1.98 -14.38
C THR A 9 12.22 -2.29 -12.92
N VAL A 10 11.28 -3.21 -12.69
CA VAL A 10 10.93 -3.71 -11.35
C VAL A 10 11.68 -5.01 -11.07
N GLN A 11 12.56 -5.00 -10.06
CA GLN A 11 13.28 -6.19 -9.63
C GLN A 11 12.47 -6.97 -8.58
N LEU A 12 11.82 -8.04 -9.04
CA LEU A 12 10.96 -8.91 -8.23
C LEU A 12 11.68 -10.08 -7.54
N GLY A 13 12.98 -10.30 -7.81
CA GLY A 13 13.73 -11.46 -7.30
C GLY A 13 13.86 -11.56 -5.77
N SER A 14 13.46 -10.52 -5.03
CA SER A 14 13.40 -10.50 -3.56
C SER A 14 12.00 -10.70 -2.99
N VAL A 15 10.91 -10.74 -3.78
CA VAL A 15 9.51 -10.81 -3.26
C VAL A 15 9.32 -11.92 -2.24
N HIS A 16 9.77 -13.15 -2.55
CA HIS A 16 9.60 -14.31 -1.66
C HIS A 16 10.47 -14.27 -0.39
N ARG A 17 11.49 -13.41 -0.36
CA ARG A 17 12.43 -13.25 0.76
C ARG A 17 12.24 -11.93 1.50
N ALA A 18 11.38 -11.05 0.99
CA ALA A 18 11.16 -9.74 1.55
C ALA A 18 10.38 -9.84 2.86
N GLU A 19 10.73 -9.00 3.82
CA GLU A 19 10.05 -8.96 5.11
C GLU A 19 8.62 -8.45 4.96
N ARG A 20 7.75 -8.89 5.87
CA ARG A 20 6.38 -8.37 5.96
C ARG A 20 6.37 -7.06 6.73
N ALA A 21 5.85 -6.01 6.10
CA ALA A 21 5.73 -4.70 6.75
C ALA A 21 4.27 -4.41 7.15
N PRO A 22 4.01 -3.90 8.37
CA PRO A 22 2.72 -3.32 8.70
C PRO A 22 2.52 -2.02 7.91
N VAL A 23 1.37 -1.89 7.25
CA VAL A 23 1.02 -0.73 6.43
C VAL A 23 -0.25 -0.06 6.97
N HIS A 24 -0.23 1.26 7.05
CA HIS A 24 -1.36 2.08 7.50
C HIS A 24 -1.70 3.14 6.44
N LEU A 25 -2.95 3.17 6.01
CA LEU A 25 -3.50 4.25 5.19
C LEU A 25 -4.23 5.22 6.10
N LEU A 26 -3.68 6.43 6.28
CA LEU A 26 -4.23 7.46 7.15
C LEU A 26 -5.19 8.39 6.38
N PRO A 27 -6.23 8.95 7.04
CA PRO A 27 -7.16 9.90 6.43
C PRO A 27 -6.59 11.33 6.49
N CYS A 28 -5.30 11.48 6.21
CA CYS A 28 -4.60 12.76 6.21
C CYS A 28 -3.31 12.68 5.41
N GLU A 29 -2.86 13.83 4.92
CA GLU A 29 -1.55 13.99 4.30
C GLU A 29 -0.51 14.38 5.36
N VAL A 30 0.67 13.78 5.25
CA VAL A 30 1.84 14.12 6.06
C VAL A 30 2.93 14.58 5.08
N GLU A 31 3.26 15.87 5.12
CA GLU A 31 4.24 16.47 4.18
C GLU A 31 5.66 15.88 4.34
N HIS A 32 5.99 15.38 5.52
CA HIS A 32 7.27 14.74 5.76
C HIS A 32 7.31 13.33 5.17
N ASN A 33 8.26 13.10 4.26
CA ASN A 33 8.57 11.77 3.72
C ASN A 33 9.93 11.29 4.25
N GLY A 34 9.91 10.37 5.22
CA GLY A 34 11.10 9.87 5.88
C GLY A 34 10.80 8.91 7.03
N PRO A 35 11.84 8.48 7.78
CA PRO A 35 11.66 7.64 8.96
C PRO A 35 10.77 8.30 10.03
N ALA A 36 9.96 7.49 10.70
CA ALA A 36 9.14 7.92 11.83
C ALA A 36 9.04 6.81 12.87
N GLU A 37 8.93 7.18 14.14
CA GLU A 37 8.83 6.27 15.29
C GLU A 37 7.42 5.67 15.44
N VAL A 38 6.91 5.04 14.37
CA VAL A 38 5.54 4.50 14.28
C VAL A 38 5.29 3.44 15.35
N SER A 39 6.25 2.56 15.58
CA SER A 39 6.14 1.50 16.60
C SER A 39 5.97 2.06 18.01
N GLN A 40 6.69 3.14 18.33
CA GLN A 40 6.66 3.75 19.65
C GLN A 40 5.38 4.55 19.90
N TYR A 41 4.92 5.33 18.92
CA TYR A 41 3.82 6.30 19.15
C TYR A 41 2.47 5.86 18.58
N PHE A 42 2.45 5.20 17.43
CA PHE A 42 1.21 4.84 16.76
C PHE A 42 0.78 3.43 17.11
N ASN A 43 1.62 2.43 16.84
CA ASN A 43 1.28 1.01 17.02
C ASN A 43 0.98 0.66 18.48
N SER A 44 1.77 1.21 19.41
CA SER A 44 1.58 1.03 20.86
C SER A 44 0.26 1.59 21.38
N ALA A 45 -0.32 2.59 20.69
CA ALA A 45 -1.55 3.27 21.07
C ALA A 45 -2.81 2.67 20.42
N ILE A 46 -2.65 1.73 19.48
CA ILE A 46 -3.78 1.06 18.83
C ILE A 46 -4.52 0.21 19.86
N LYS A 47 -5.84 0.44 19.98
CA LYS A 47 -6.75 -0.40 20.73
C LYS A 47 -7.54 -1.27 19.76
N ASP A 48 -7.45 -2.58 19.91
CA ASP A 48 -8.17 -3.55 19.10
C ASP A 48 -9.31 -4.16 19.92
N ARG A 49 -10.56 -3.95 19.49
CA ARG A 49 -11.75 -4.51 20.14
C ARG A 49 -12.71 -5.02 19.09
N LYS A 50 -12.96 -6.33 19.07
CA LYS A 50 -14.02 -6.97 18.25
C LYS A 50 -14.06 -6.46 16.79
N HIS A 51 -12.91 -6.47 16.12
CA HIS A 51 -12.72 -6.02 14.72
C HIS A 51 -12.82 -4.51 14.46
N GLU A 52 -12.96 -3.68 15.51
CA GLU A 52 -12.81 -2.23 15.42
C GLU A 52 -11.44 -1.85 16.02
N LYS A 53 -10.55 -1.30 15.19
CA LYS A 53 -9.29 -0.70 15.66
C LYS A 53 -9.53 0.78 15.93
N THR A 54 -8.97 1.30 17.01
CA THR A 54 -9.02 2.74 17.31
C THR A 54 -7.65 3.24 17.73
N VAL A 55 -7.30 4.46 17.32
CA VAL A 55 -6.03 5.12 17.69
C VAL A 55 -6.23 6.63 17.66
N SER A 56 -5.34 7.40 18.28
CA SER A 56 -5.30 8.85 18.11
C SER A 56 -4.08 9.24 17.30
N PHE A 57 -4.26 10.09 16.30
CA PHE A 57 -3.17 10.71 15.56
C PHE A 57 -3.33 12.23 15.61
N ARG A 58 -2.29 12.92 16.10
CA ARG A 58 -2.31 14.39 16.32
C ARG A 58 -3.53 14.86 17.16
N GLY A 59 -3.92 14.06 18.14
CA GLY A 59 -5.06 14.36 19.02
C GLY A 59 -6.44 14.03 18.43
N ARG A 60 -6.51 13.54 17.19
CA ARG A 60 -7.77 13.17 16.52
C ARG A 60 -7.99 11.67 16.58
N GLY A 61 -9.20 11.26 16.96
CA GLY A 61 -9.59 9.86 17.01
C GLY A 61 -9.78 9.29 15.61
N LEU A 62 -9.11 8.16 15.34
CA LEU A 62 -9.25 7.39 14.11
C LEU A 62 -9.91 6.05 14.41
N LYS A 63 -10.74 5.60 13.47
CA LYS A 63 -11.32 4.26 13.45
C LYS A 63 -10.74 3.48 12.28
N GLY A 64 -10.34 2.25 12.53
CA GLY A 64 -9.59 1.46 11.57
C GLY A 64 -10.14 0.07 11.39
N GLN A 65 -9.96 -0.44 10.18
CA GLN A 65 -10.29 -1.78 9.77
C GLN A 65 -9.13 -2.36 8.96
N GLU A 66 -8.91 -3.66 9.10
CA GLU A 66 -7.97 -4.39 8.25
C GLU A 66 -8.60 -4.67 6.89
N VAL A 67 -7.88 -4.28 5.83
CA VAL A 67 -8.25 -4.55 4.44
C VAL A 67 -7.25 -5.54 3.88
N SER A 68 -7.74 -6.69 3.42
CA SER A 68 -6.90 -7.73 2.81
C SER A 68 -6.63 -7.41 1.34
N CYS A 69 -5.45 -7.80 0.86
CA CYS A 69 -5.18 -7.81 -0.57
C CYS A 69 -6.13 -8.80 -1.27
N PRO A 70 -6.50 -8.55 -2.55
CA PRO A 70 -7.35 -9.46 -3.31
C PRO A 70 -6.72 -10.84 -3.46
N GLN A 71 -7.56 -11.87 -3.62
CA GLN A 71 -7.10 -13.25 -3.75
C GLN A 71 -6.14 -13.39 -4.94
N GLY A 72 -5.00 -14.05 -4.72
CA GLY A 72 -3.96 -14.19 -5.74
C GLY A 72 -2.99 -13.00 -5.84
N TYR A 73 -3.25 -11.91 -5.12
CA TYR A 73 -2.40 -10.71 -5.11
C TYR A 73 -1.60 -10.57 -3.81
N THR A 74 -0.50 -9.84 -3.90
CA THR A 74 0.27 -9.37 -2.74
C THR A 74 0.64 -7.91 -2.91
N GLY A 75 0.62 -7.17 -1.81
CA GLY A 75 1.19 -5.84 -1.77
C GLY A 75 2.72 -5.90 -1.77
N VAL A 76 3.34 -4.98 -2.50
CA VAL A 76 4.80 -4.80 -2.54
C VAL A 76 5.15 -3.35 -2.24
N VAL A 77 6.17 -3.13 -1.42
CA VAL A 77 6.77 -1.81 -1.22
C VAL A 77 8.03 -1.74 -2.08
N LEU A 78 8.04 -0.80 -3.01
CA LEU A 78 9.13 -0.59 -3.96
C LEU A 78 9.97 0.60 -3.52
N ARG A 79 11.29 0.45 -3.61
CA ARG A 79 12.25 1.54 -3.42
C ARG A 79 13.16 1.64 -4.64
N GLU A 80 13.29 2.85 -5.15
CA GLU A 80 14.29 3.18 -6.16
C GLU A 80 15.69 3.16 -5.52
N THR A 81 16.59 2.34 -6.07
CA THR A 81 17.94 2.19 -5.49
C THR A 81 18.90 3.29 -5.87
N ASN A 82 18.74 3.86 -7.07
CA ASN A 82 19.58 4.93 -7.59
C ASN A 82 18.66 6.04 -8.08
N LYS A 83 18.86 7.27 -7.59
CA LYS A 83 18.12 8.42 -8.11
C LYS A 83 18.68 8.76 -9.51
N PRO A 84 17.85 8.75 -10.56
CA PRO A 84 18.30 9.12 -11.90
C PRO A 84 18.86 10.55 -11.89
N GLY A 85 19.94 10.78 -12.64
CA GLY A 85 20.49 12.13 -12.83
C GLY A 85 19.61 12.99 -13.73
N SER A 86 18.73 12.38 -14.52
CA SER A 86 17.78 13.03 -15.41
C SER A 86 16.58 12.11 -15.72
N ASP A 87 15.49 12.69 -16.25
CA ASP A 87 14.28 11.95 -16.65
C ASP A 87 14.48 11.02 -17.86
N GLN A 88 15.65 11.06 -18.49
CA GLN A 88 16.00 10.23 -19.65
C GLN A 88 16.71 8.92 -19.27
N GLU A 89 17.08 8.77 -18.00
CA GLU A 89 17.78 7.57 -17.51
C GLU A 89 16.80 6.47 -17.10
N ASP A 90 17.17 5.22 -17.37
CA ASP A 90 16.41 4.07 -16.93
C ASP A 90 16.37 3.97 -15.41
N ARG A 91 15.22 3.57 -14.90
CA ARG A 91 14.94 3.48 -13.46
C ARG A 91 14.92 2.04 -13.01
N THR A 92 15.54 1.76 -11.88
CA THR A 92 15.46 0.44 -11.24
C THR A 92 14.87 0.57 -9.84
N VAL A 93 13.74 -0.11 -9.63
CA VAL A 93 13.08 -0.22 -8.33
C VAL A 93 13.16 -1.64 -7.81
N LYS A 94 13.41 -1.81 -6.51
CA LYS A 94 13.52 -3.10 -5.85
C LYS A 94 12.46 -3.27 -4.78
N VAL A 95 12.02 -4.50 -4.58
CA VAL A 95 11.10 -4.84 -3.48
C VAL A 95 11.86 -4.80 -2.16
N THR A 96 11.41 -3.93 -1.26
CA THR A 96 11.96 -3.79 0.11
C THR A 96 11.17 -4.59 1.14
N SER A 97 9.86 -4.65 0.97
CA SER A 97 8.95 -5.39 1.84
C SER A 97 7.69 -5.79 1.10
N VAL A 98 6.93 -6.70 1.69
CA VAL A 98 5.63 -7.17 1.19
C VAL A 98 4.56 -7.01 2.27
N PHE A 99 3.30 -7.00 1.86
CA PHE A 99 2.16 -7.03 2.78
C PHE A 99 0.99 -7.78 2.14
N HIS A 100 0.18 -8.46 2.95
CA HIS A 100 -1.03 -9.16 2.50
C HIS A 100 -2.32 -8.47 2.96
N ASN A 101 -2.17 -7.49 3.85
CA ASN A 101 -3.22 -6.63 4.35
C ASN A 101 -2.61 -5.29 4.75
N PHE A 102 -3.46 -4.30 4.92
CA PHE A 102 -3.10 -3.02 5.49
C PHE A 102 -4.25 -2.54 6.38
N THR A 103 -3.96 -1.67 7.35
CA THR A 103 -5.01 -1.03 8.13
C THR A 103 -5.42 0.26 7.44
N TYR A 104 -6.68 0.33 7.02
CA TYR A 104 -7.29 1.55 6.56
C TYR A 104 -7.90 2.29 7.75
N TRP A 105 -7.58 3.57 7.89
CA TRP A 105 -8.08 4.44 8.94
C TRP A 105 -8.99 5.51 8.36
N ASN A 106 -10.13 5.71 9.00
CA ASN A 106 -11.06 6.79 8.72
C ASN A 106 -11.22 7.70 9.95
N LEU A 107 -11.63 8.93 9.71
CA LEU A 107 -11.82 9.94 10.74
C LEU A 107 -13.23 9.81 11.32
N GLU A 108 -13.33 9.55 12.63
CA GLU A 108 -14.57 9.50 13.43
C GLU A 108 -15.59 8.42 13.05
N THR A 109 -15.79 8.11 11.77
CA THR A 109 -16.64 7.02 11.28
C THR A 109 -15.83 5.74 11.04
N PRO A 110 -16.38 4.55 11.34
CA PRO A 110 -15.72 3.30 10.96
C PRO A 110 -15.60 3.20 9.44
N PRO A 111 -14.50 2.59 8.93
CA PRO A 111 -14.46 2.14 7.55
C PRO A 111 -15.67 1.26 7.18
N ASN A 112 -16.10 1.33 5.93
CA ASN A 112 -17.22 0.56 5.40
C ASN A 112 -16.98 0.14 3.93
N SER A 113 -17.92 -0.61 3.36
CA SER A 113 -17.82 -1.17 2.01
C SER A 113 -17.84 -0.13 0.89
N ASP A 114 -18.37 1.06 1.14
CA ASP A 114 -18.54 2.11 0.13
C ASP A 114 -17.30 3.03 0.05
N ASP A 115 -16.36 2.88 0.99
CA ASP A 115 -15.11 3.63 0.98
C ASP A 115 -14.28 3.25 -0.26
N GLY A 116 -13.85 4.24 -1.03
CA GLY A 116 -13.23 4.02 -2.34
C GLY A 116 -12.02 3.08 -2.33
N VAL A 117 -11.23 3.07 -1.23
CA VAL A 117 -10.12 2.12 -1.08
C VAL A 117 -10.62 0.68 -0.97
N VAL A 118 -11.70 0.44 -0.22
CA VAL A 118 -12.31 -0.88 -0.06
C VAL A 118 -12.91 -1.34 -1.39
N THR A 119 -13.68 -0.47 -2.05
CA THR A 119 -14.27 -0.75 -3.37
C THR A 119 -13.19 -1.03 -4.42
N SER A 120 -12.06 -0.33 -4.40
CA SER A 120 -10.95 -0.56 -5.34
C SER A 120 -10.31 -1.93 -5.21
N MET A 121 -10.42 -2.60 -4.05
CA MET A 121 -9.90 -3.97 -3.89
C MET A 121 -10.70 -5.00 -4.71
N VAL A 122 -11.88 -4.66 -5.21
CA VAL A 122 -12.68 -5.53 -6.09
C VAL A 122 -12.20 -5.44 -7.54
N TRP A 123 -11.49 -4.37 -7.92
CA TRP A 123 -11.07 -4.13 -9.30
C TRP A 123 -10.26 -5.28 -9.93
N PRO A 124 -9.30 -5.94 -9.24
CA PRO A 124 -8.49 -6.98 -9.87
C PRO A 124 -9.30 -8.19 -10.36
N GLU A 125 -10.34 -8.60 -9.62
CA GLU A 125 -11.25 -9.67 -10.04
C GLU A 125 -12.01 -9.28 -11.31
N LEU A 126 -12.51 -8.05 -11.38
CA LEU A 126 -13.20 -7.53 -12.56
C LEU A 126 -12.23 -7.42 -13.76
N ALA A 127 -10.99 -6.99 -13.53
CA ALA A 127 -9.98 -6.89 -14.58
C ALA A 127 -9.63 -8.27 -15.15
N GLU A 128 -9.53 -9.30 -14.31
CA GLU A 128 -9.32 -10.68 -14.75
C GLU A 128 -10.48 -11.18 -15.61
N ALA A 129 -11.73 -10.88 -15.23
CA ALA A 129 -12.90 -11.26 -16.04
C ALA A 129 -12.96 -10.57 -17.40
N ILE A 130 -12.50 -9.31 -17.52
CA ILE A 130 -12.50 -8.55 -18.77
C ILE A 130 -11.33 -8.96 -19.68
N HIS A 131 -10.16 -9.21 -19.11
CA HIS A 131 -8.92 -9.45 -19.85
C HIS A 131 -8.51 -10.92 -19.92
N GLY A 132 -9.28 -11.82 -19.32
CA GLY A 132 -9.10 -13.26 -19.41
C GLY A 132 -9.13 -13.75 -20.85
N SER A 133 -8.42 -14.84 -21.13
CA SER A 133 -8.49 -15.50 -22.43
C SER A 133 -9.92 -15.97 -22.71
N VAL A 134 -10.36 -15.86 -23.97
CA VAL A 134 -11.61 -16.47 -24.41
C VAL A 134 -11.31 -17.93 -24.75
N ASP A 135 -12.04 -18.86 -24.13
CA ASP A 135 -11.99 -20.27 -24.52
C ASP A 135 -12.60 -20.43 -25.92
N ASP A 136 -11.93 -21.19 -26.80
CA ASP A 136 -12.39 -21.50 -28.17
C ASP A 136 -13.67 -22.37 -28.20
#